data_AF-A0A957UR88-F1
#
_entry.id   AF-A0A957UR88-F1
#
_cell.length_a   1.000
_cell.length_b   1.000
_cell.length_c   1.000
_cell.angle_alpha   90.00
_cell.angle_beta   90.00
_cell.angle_gamma   90.00
#
_symmetry.space_group_name_H-M   'P 1'
#
loop_
_entity.id
_entity.type
_entity.pdbx_description
1 polymer ?
#
loop_
_entity_poly.entity_id
_entity_poly.type
_entity_poly.pdbx_seq_one_letter_code
_entity_poly.pdbx_strand_id
1 'polypeptide(L)'
;ASWLFPSHRLAEQTQSNALALGRAHLRLGHAHKAEHFLSAVNLAAPQFQDAPAQFTLVNTLSECRLSQGRLHLALATCEPLLALAAKQSWQPYLFDFFGNLCHIYYEWNQLPIVRQYLTRCLAEAEHNETAPFWSVDAHLALMWLAWAEGNQTAADAAMQEAERLAHMLGVARLVRKVMAHGARLDLRRERYESAIGWAKDCGLDAHNVTDYGAQFEYLTWARVMLAQKQPARALRLLTQLQALALATGRTKDVIEIMVFSALAHQANNEPQEAFAALAQAVCEAEQEGYVRTFVDEGAPLYALLQQVAASGITRLYVQRLLDAFPQSAAKPIKSPTAPLAQAEPVNSLVDPLSERELEVLRLVAAGHANREIAQSLQIATSTVKKHVGNILSKLGVKNRTRAAAKARDFRLL
;
A
#
# COMPACT_ATOMS: atom_id res chain seq x y z
N ALA A 1 25.72 32.96 41.29
CA ALA A 1 25.54 32.46 39.91
C ALA A 1 24.67 31.20 39.94
N SER A 2 23.36 31.32 40.14
CA SER A 2 22.46 30.15 40.27
C SER A 2 20.98 30.54 40.02
N TRP A 3 20.63 30.98 38.80
CA TRP A 3 19.21 31.29 38.46
C TRP A 3 18.84 31.00 36.98
N LEU A 4 19.46 30.02 36.32
CA LEU A 4 19.17 29.66 34.91
C LEU A 4 18.51 28.27 34.71
N PHE A 5 17.97 27.64 35.75
CA PHE A 5 17.54 26.22 35.69
C PHE A 5 16.04 25.88 35.49
N PRO A 6 15.05 26.79 35.41
CA PRO A 6 13.67 26.38 35.10
C PRO A 6 13.45 26.03 33.62
N SER A 7 14.03 26.80 32.70
CA SER A 7 13.72 26.72 31.26
C SER A 7 14.23 25.45 30.58
N HIS A 8 15.42 24.96 30.98
CA HIS A 8 15.99 23.73 30.41
C HIS A 8 15.18 22.49 30.79
N ARG A 9 14.78 22.38 32.06
CA ARG A 9 13.99 21.25 32.56
C ARG A 9 12.57 21.24 31.97
N LEU A 10 11.96 22.41 31.80
CA LEU A 10 10.70 22.58 31.08
C LEU A 10 10.85 22.16 29.60
N ALA A 11 11.91 22.59 28.92
CA ALA A 11 12.16 22.23 27.52
C ALA A 11 12.35 20.70 27.34
N GLU A 12 13.15 20.06 28.21
CA GLU A 12 13.32 18.59 28.24
C GLU A 12 11.99 17.86 28.41
N GLN A 13 11.19 18.27 29.40
CA GLN A 13 9.88 17.69 29.68
C GLN A 13 8.90 17.87 28.52
N THR A 14 8.97 19.01 27.82
CA THR A 14 8.13 19.29 26.64
C THR A 14 8.47 18.34 25.48
N GLN A 15 9.76 18.05 25.30
CA GLN A 15 10.27 17.19 24.23
C GLN A 15 9.95 15.70 24.48
N SER A 16 10.11 15.20 25.71
CA SER A 16 9.69 13.84 26.08
C SER A 16 8.17 13.64 25.98
N ASN A 17 7.38 14.67 26.36
CA ASN A 17 5.93 14.64 26.20
C ASN A 17 5.52 14.59 24.71
N ALA A 18 6.21 15.32 23.83
CA ALA A 18 5.97 15.28 22.39
C ALA A 18 6.23 13.87 21.81
N LEU A 19 7.31 13.19 22.19
CA LEU A 19 7.55 11.80 21.77
C LEU A 19 6.45 10.85 22.25
N ALA A 20 6.04 10.95 23.52
CA ALA A 20 4.98 10.11 24.08
C ALA A 20 3.63 10.33 23.38
N LEU A 21 3.24 11.59 23.16
CA LEU A 21 2.02 11.95 22.42
C LEU A 21 2.09 11.48 20.96
N GLY A 22 3.23 11.65 20.30
CA GLY A 22 3.46 11.16 18.94
C GLY A 22 3.21 9.65 18.84
N ARG A 23 3.81 8.86 19.74
CA ARG A 23 3.60 7.40 19.80
C ARG A 23 2.15 7.03 20.11
N ALA A 24 1.49 7.76 21.01
CA ALA A 24 0.09 7.52 21.32
C ALA A 24 -0.82 7.78 20.10
N HIS A 25 -0.59 8.87 19.37
CA HIS A 25 -1.33 9.16 18.15
C HIS A 25 -1.10 8.13 17.05
N LEU A 26 0.13 7.64 16.90
CA LEU A 26 0.45 6.56 15.96
C LEU A 26 -0.27 5.26 16.33
N ARG A 27 -0.32 4.92 17.62
CA ARG A 27 -1.12 3.82 18.19
C ARG A 27 -2.64 4.05 18.17
N LEU A 28 -3.09 5.20 17.70
CA LEU A 28 -4.49 5.48 17.39
C LEU A 28 -4.72 5.66 15.88
N GLY A 29 -3.69 5.41 15.06
CA GLY A 29 -3.75 5.49 13.60
C GLY A 29 -3.65 6.91 13.06
N HIS A 30 -3.57 7.92 13.91
CA HIS A 30 -3.53 9.34 13.54
C HIS A 30 -2.13 9.77 13.07
N ALA A 31 -1.70 9.28 11.90
CA ALA A 31 -0.32 9.43 11.42
C ALA A 31 0.11 10.91 11.26
N HIS A 32 -0.78 11.80 10.79
CA HIS A 32 -0.48 13.24 10.69
C HIS A 32 -0.30 13.91 12.06
N LYS A 33 -1.16 13.57 13.04
CA LYS A 33 -1.04 14.11 14.40
C LYS A 33 0.24 13.62 15.06
N ALA A 34 0.57 12.35 14.86
CA ALA A 34 1.80 11.76 15.37
C ALA A 34 3.04 12.50 14.83
N GLU A 35 3.12 12.70 13.51
CA GLU A 35 4.23 13.43 12.90
C GLU A 35 4.32 14.89 13.37
N HIS A 36 3.18 15.58 13.56
CA HIS A 36 3.17 16.94 14.08
C HIS A 36 3.91 17.05 15.42
N PHE A 37 3.62 16.14 16.36
CA PHE A 37 4.32 16.13 17.65
C PHE A 37 5.79 15.69 17.51
N LEU A 38 6.07 14.67 16.69
CA LEU A 38 7.43 14.13 16.55
C LEU A 38 8.38 15.08 15.83
N SER A 39 7.89 15.87 14.87
CA SER A 39 8.69 16.85 14.13
C SER A 39 9.09 18.06 14.98
N ALA A 40 8.41 18.29 16.11
CA ALA A 40 8.79 19.31 17.08
C ALA A 40 9.95 18.86 17.98
N VAL A 41 10.36 17.58 17.90
CA VAL A 41 11.45 17.04 18.70
C VAL A 41 12.80 17.43 18.10
N ASN A 42 13.64 18.11 18.87
CA ASN A 42 14.98 18.52 18.46
C ASN A 42 15.99 17.39 18.75
N LEU A 43 16.44 16.72 17.69
CA LEU A 43 17.46 15.66 17.77
C LEU A 43 18.81 16.14 18.34
N ALA A 44 19.12 17.44 18.27
CA ALA A 44 20.34 17.98 18.86
C ALA A 44 20.26 18.20 20.37
N ALA A 45 19.06 18.04 20.98
CA ALA A 45 18.88 18.23 22.42
C ALA A 45 19.62 17.13 23.22
N PRO A 46 20.23 17.45 24.38
CA PRO A 46 21.09 16.52 25.13
C PRO A 46 20.45 15.17 25.46
N GLN A 47 19.13 15.16 25.75
CA GLN A 47 18.37 13.95 26.06
C GLN A 47 18.05 13.06 24.85
N PHE A 48 18.40 13.50 23.64
CA PHE A 48 18.36 12.70 22.40
C PHE A 48 19.76 12.59 21.79
N GLN A 49 20.83 12.75 22.60
CA GLN A 49 22.19 12.45 22.16
C GLN A 49 22.61 11.00 22.50
N ASP A 50 21.80 10.28 23.29
CA ASP A 50 21.96 8.85 23.50
C ASP A 50 21.32 8.04 22.36
N ALA A 51 21.98 6.96 21.96
CA ALA A 51 21.53 6.13 20.85
C ALA A 51 20.07 5.63 20.99
N PRO A 52 19.62 5.10 22.15
CA PRO A 52 18.27 4.54 22.26
C PRO A 52 17.16 5.57 21.97
N ALA A 53 17.29 6.79 22.47
CA ALA A 53 16.28 7.82 22.25
C ALA A 53 16.27 8.32 20.80
N GLN A 54 17.45 8.45 20.16
CA GLN A 54 17.57 8.77 18.73
C GLN A 54 16.87 7.73 17.86
N PHE A 55 17.18 6.45 18.07
CA PHE A 55 16.56 5.36 17.31
C PHE A 55 15.05 5.30 17.56
N THR A 56 14.60 5.43 18.80
CA THR A 56 13.16 5.41 19.11
C THR A 56 12.40 6.53 18.38
N LEU A 57 12.94 7.76 18.35
CA LEU A 57 12.32 8.87 17.65
C LEU A 57 12.31 8.64 16.13
N VAL A 58 13.46 8.28 15.54
CA VAL A 58 13.59 8.03 14.10
C VAL A 58 12.68 6.88 13.67
N ASN A 59 12.60 5.80 14.44
CA ASN A 59 11.71 4.67 14.18
C ASN A 59 10.25 5.11 14.16
N THR A 60 9.81 5.83 15.20
CA THR A 60 8.42 6.29 15.31
C THR A 60 8.08 7.26 14.18
N LEU A 61 8.98 8.20 13.84
CA LEU A 61 8.77 9.17 12.78
C LEU A 61 8.77 8.51 11.39
N SER A 62 9.67 7.56 11.15
CA SER A 62 9.70 6.75 9.93
C SER A 62 8.42 5.94 9.78
N GLU A 63 7.92 5.30 10.84
CA GLU A 63 6.65 4.56 10.83
C GLU A 63 5.46 5.48 10.52
N CYS A 64 5.43 6.70 11.07
CA CYS A 64 4.42 7.70 10.73
C CYS A 64 4.46 8.06 9.24
N ARG A 65 5.65 8.27 8.69
CA ARG A 65 5.85 8.63 7.27
C ARG A 65 5.47 7.49 6.34
N LEU A 66 5.82 6.25 6.70
CA LEU A 66 5.39 5.02 6.03
C LEU A 66 3.86 4.89 6.01
N SER A 67 3.19 5.12 7.13
CA SER A 67 1.72 5.06 7.21
C SER A 67 1.06 6.12 6.30
N GLN A 68 1.66 7.32 6.24
CA GLN A 68 1.24 8.40 5.33
C GLN A 68 1.63 8.18 3.86
N GLY A 69 2.20 7.02 3.51
CA GLY A 69 2.56 6.68 2.14
C GLY A 69 3.87 7.30 1.63
N ARG A 70 4.63 8.02 2.45
CA ARG A 70 5.81 8.80 2.04
C ARG A 70 7.11 8.00 2.23
N LEU A 71 7.35 7.05 1.33
CA LEU A 71 8.48 6.11 1.40
C LEU A 71 9.84 6.81 1.34
N HIS A 72 10.03 7.76 0.42
CA HIS A 72 11.30 8.47 0.29
C HIS A 72 11.63 9.30 1.53
N LEU A 73 10.62 9.98 2.08
CA LEU A 73 10.79 10.77 3.30
C LEU A 73 11.04 9.86 4.52
N ALA A 74 10.40 8.69 4.59
CA ALA A 74 10.68 7.70 5.62
C ALA A 74 12.16 7.26 5.55
N LEU A 75 12.67 6.92 4.36
CA LEU A 75 14.08 6.56 4.19
C LEU A 75 15.03 7.68 4.61
N ALA A 76 14.78 8.91 4.15
CA ALA A 76 15.58 10.08 4.52
C ALA A 76 15.59 10.34 6.04
N THR A 77 14.57 9.88 6.78
CA THR A 77 14.54 9.91 8.25
C THR A 77 15.58 8.98 8.86
N CYS A 78 15.73 7.80 8.26
CA CYS A 78 16.59 6.73 8.76
C CYS A 78 18.05 6.89 8.33
N GLU A 79 18.29 7.51 7.17
CA GLU A 79 19.62 7.69 6.57
C GLU A 79 20.71 8.19 7.53
N PRO A 80 20.48 9.24 8.35
CA PRO A 80 21.51 9.74 9.26
C PRO A 80 21.98 8.71 10.30
N LEU A 81 21.12 7.75 10.66
CA LEU A 81 21.41 6.74 11.66
C LEU A 81 21.93 5.42 11.06
N LEU A 82 21.95 5.23 9.74
CA LEU A 82 22.42 3.99 9.11
C LEU A 82 23.87 3.67 9.48
N ALA A 83 24.77 4.66 9.39
CA ALA A 83 26.18 4.48 9.72
C ALA A 83 26.39 4.21 11.21
N LEU A 84 25.55 4.79 12.07
CA LEU A 84 25.58 4.55 13.51
C LEU A 84 25.06 3.14 13.84
N ALA A 85 23.94 2.72 13.24
CA ALA A 85 23.36 1.39 13.39
C ALA A 85 24.31 0.28 12.92
N ALA A 86 25.14 0.54 11.91
CA ALA A 86 26.15 -0.40 11.43
C ALA A 86 27.30 -0.63 12.43
N LYS A 87 27.61 0.36 13.29
CA LYS A 87 28.74 0.31 14.23
C LYS A 87 28.34 -0.10 15.65
N GLN A 88 27.06 -0.09 15.98
CA GLN A 88 26.57 -0.48 17.29
C GLN A 88 26.47 -2.00 17.44
N SER A 89 26.77 -2.47 18.66
CA SER A 89 26.33 -3.78 19.10
C SER A 89 24.81 -3.88 19.02
N TRP A 90 24.30 -5.08 18.77
CA TRP A 90 22.87 -5.26 18.60
C TRP A 90 22.09 -4.85 19.85
N GLN A 91 20.99 -4.13 19.64
CA GLN A 91 20.10 -3.63 20.68
C GLN A 91 18.65 -3.76 20.22
N PRO A 92 17.67 -3.94 21.12
CA PRO A 92 16.27 -4.17 20.74
C PRO A 92 15.66 -3.11 19.82
N TYR A 93 16.03 -1.84 19.97
CA TYR A 93 15.52 -0.74 19.14
C TYR A 93 15.99 -0.80 17.66
N LEU A 94 17.00 -1.62 17.35
CA LEU A 94 17.48 -1.81 15.97
C LEU A 94 16.52 -2.71 15.17
N PHE A 95 15.72 -3.57 15.81
CA PHE A 95 14.71 -4.38 15.13
C PHE A 95 13.67 -3.50 14.42
N ASP A 96 13.07 -2.55 15.14
CA ASP A 96 12.16 -1.54 14.58
C ASP A 96 12.80 -0.77 13.42
N PHE A 97 14.05 -0.35 13.62
CA PHE A 97 14.78 0.45 12.65
C PHE A 97 14.97 -0.29 11.32
N PHE A 98 15.48 -1.53 11.39
CA PHE A 98 15.65 -2.36 10.22
C PHE A 98 14.31 -2.86 9.66
N GLY A 99 13.29 -3.06 10.49
CA GLY A 99 11.93 -3.38 10.06
C GLY A 99 11.34 -2.29 9.15
N ASN A 100 11.46 -1.02 9.54
CA ASN A 100 11.06 0.11 8.70
C ASN A 100 11.79 0.13 7.36
N LEU A 101 13.11 -0.07 7.36
CA LEU A 101 13.90 -0.15 6.12
C LEU A 101 13.47 -1.33 5.24
N CYS A 102 13.23 -2.50 5.84
CA CYS A 102 12.71 -3.67 5.15
C CYS A 102 11.38 -3.35 4.47
N HIS A 103 10.45 -2.66 5.13
CA HIS A 103 9.19 -2.25 4.50
C HIS A 103 9.41 -1.34 3.29
N ILE A 104 10.29 -0.34 3.38
CA ILE A 104 10.58 0.60 2.28
C ILE A 104 11.19 -0.15 1.09
N TYR A 105 12.27 -0.90 1.31
CA TYR A 105 12.96 -1.62 0.26
C TYR A 105 12.12 -2.76 -0.30
N TYR A 106 11.25 -3.37 0.51
CA TYR A 106 10.27 -4.32 0.03
C TYR A 106 9.35 -3.63 -0.96
N GLU A 107 8.68 -2.53 -0.60
CA GLU A 107 7.79 -1.83 -1.54
C GLU A 107 8.48 -1.40 -2.84
N TRP A 108 9.75 -1.02 -2.82
CA TRP A 108 10.54 -0.71 -4.02
C TRP A 108 11.07 -1.94 -4.79
N ASN A 109 10.65 -3.14 -4.42
CA ASN A 109 11.08 -4.42 -5.00
C ASN A 109 12.61 -4.65 -4.93
N GLN A 110 13.29 -4.05 -3.95
CA GLN A 110 14.72 -4.21 -3.67
C GLN A 110 14.96 -5.39 -2.71
N LEU A 111 14.50 -6.59 -3.12
CA LEU A 111 14.50 -7.80 -2.30
C LEU A 111 15.90 -8.20 -1.74
N PRO A 112 17.03 -8.03 -2.47
CA PRO A 112 18.35 -8.32 -1.92
C PRO A 112 18.71 -7.48 -0.69
N ILE A 113 18.27 -6.21 -0.65
CA ILE A 113 18.52 -5.31 0.49
C ILE A 113 17.67 -5.75 1.68
N VAL A 114 16.39 -6.10 1.44
CA VAL A 114 15.49 -6.64 2.48
C VAL A 114 16.09 -7.90 3.09
N ARG A 115 16.61 -8.81 2.26
CA ARG A 115 17.28 -10.03 2.72
C ARG A 115 18.46 -9.70 3.63
N GLN A 116 19.34 -8.79 3.22
CA GLN A 116 20.52 -8.42 4.00
C GLN A 116 20.13 -7.95 5.41
N TYR A 117 19.12 -7.08 5.53
CA TYR A 117 18.65 -6.59 6.82
C TYR A 117 17.95 -7.66 7.65
N LEU A 118 17.08 -8.48 7.05
CA LEU A 118 16.39 -9.56 7.77
C LEU A 118 17.36 -10.64 8.27
N THR A 119 18.34 -11.03 7.47
CA THR A 119 19.38 -11.99 7.92
C THR A 119 20.14 -11.45 9.12
N ARG A 120 20.49 -10.16 9.13
CA ARG A 120 21.11 -9.53 10.29
C ARG A 120 20.19 -9.54 11.51
N CYS A 121 18.91 -9.20 11.34
CA CYS A 121 17.94 -9.20 12.44
C CYS A 121 17.77 -10.59 13.07
N LEU A 122 17.62 -11.62 12.23
CA LEU A 122 17.36 -12.98 12.68
C LEU A 122 18.58 -13.62 13.33
N ALA A 123 19.78 -13.41 12.78
CA ALA A 123 21.01 -13.88 13.41
C ALA A 123 21.13 -13.36 14.85
N GLU A 124 20.78 -12.09 15.08
CA GLU A 124 20.86 -11.48 16.40
C GLU A 124 19.74 -11.91 17.34
N ALA A 125 18.56 -12.23 16.80
CA ALA A 125 17.45 -12.80 17.56
C ALA A 125 17.76 -14.22 18.09
N GLU A 126 18.48 -15.03 17.32
CA GLU A 126 18.92 -16.37 17.76
C GLU A 126 19.91 -16.32 18.92
N HIS A 127 20.77 -15.29 18.97
CA HIS A 127 21.77 -15.13 20.03
C HIS A 127 21.19 -14.50 21.31
N ASN A 128 20.07 -13.77 21.21
CA ASN A 128 19.42 -13.10 22.32
C ASN A 128 18.08 -13.76 22.62
N GLU A 129 18.06 -14.74 23.53
CA GLU A 129 16.87 -15.50 23.99
C GLU A 129 15.70 -14.61 24.53
N THR A 130 15.85 -13.28 24.56
CA THR A 130 15.02 -12.33 25.29
C THR A 130 14.06 -11.48 24.43
N ALA A 131 14.01 -11.65 23.09
CA ALA A 131 13.26 -10.73 22.21
C ALA A 131 12.15 -11.35 21.33
N PRO A 132 11.21 -12.15 21.87
CA PRO A 132 10.28 -12.94 21.05
C PRO A 132 9.31 -12.15 20.16
N PHE A 133 8.90 -10.92 20.52
CA PHE A 133 7.91 -10.16 19.74
C PHE A 133 8.45 -9.67 18.39
N TRP A 134 9.66 -9.12 18.39
CA TRP A 134 10.33 -8.60 17.18
C TRP A 134 10.63 -9.70 16.17
N SER A 135 10.98 -10.87 16.67
CA SER A 135 11.24 -12.05 15.85
C SER A 135 10.01 -12.47 15.04
N VAL A 136 8.79 -12.30 15.58
CA VAL A 136 7.56 -12.63 14.84
C VAL A 136 7.42 -11.79 13.58
N ASP A 137 7.53 -10.46 13.69
CA ASP A 137 7.43 -9.57 12.53
C ASP A 137 8.59 -9.77 11.54
N ALA A 138 9.80 -10.10 12.03
CA ALA A 138 10.93 -10.46 11.17
C ALA A 138 10.69 -11.77 10.39
N HIS A 139 10.14 -12.80 11.02
CA HIS A 139 9.78 -14.06 10.35
C HIS A 139 8.62 -13.87 9.36
N LEU A 140 7.63 -13.05 9.68
CA LEU A 140 6.58 -12.67 8.72
C LEU A 140 7.16 -11.94 7.50
N ALA A 141 8.10 -11.01 7.70
CA ALA A 141 8.78 -10.33 6.60
C ALA A 141 9.64 -11.31 5.77
N LEU A 142 10.35 -12.24 6.42
CA LEU A 142 11.11 -13.30 5.75
C LEU A 142 10.19 -14.21 4.93
N MET A 143 9.01 -14.53 5.44
CA MET A 143 8.00 -15.30 4.73
C MET A 143 7.58 -14.60 3.42
N TRP A 144 7.28 -13.30 3.47
CA TRP A 144 6.87 -12.55 2.26
C TRP A 144 8.03 -12.34 1.28
N LEU A 145 9.25 -12.18 1.80
CA LEU A 145 10.46 -12.14 0.98
C LEU A 145 10.67 -13.47 0.25
N ALA A 146 10.64 -14.59 0.98
CA ALA A 146 10.81 -15.92 0.39
C ALA A 146 9.73 -16.24 -0.64
N TRP A 147 8.48 -15.86 -0.35
CA TRP A 147 7.38 -15.97 -1.31
C TRP A 147 7.65 -15.13 -2.58
N ALA A 148 8.09 -13.89 -2.42
CA ALA A 148 8.42 -12.98 -3.51
C ALA A 148 9.51 -13.53 -4.44
N GLU A 149 10.45 -14.31 -3.90
CA GLU A 149 11.56 -14.92 -4.63
C GLU A 149 11.22 -16.31 -5.19
N GLY A 150 9.99 -16.78 -5.00
CA GLY A 150 9.55 -18.10 -5.45
C GLY A 150 10.04 -19.27 -4.59
N ASN A 151 10.63 -19.01 -3.42
CA ASN A 151 11.11 -20.05 -2.50
C ASN A 151 10.00 -20.44 -1.51
N GLN A 152 9.11 -21.34 -1.94
CA GLN A 152 7.97 -21.80 -1.14
C GLN A 152 8.40 -22.50 0.16
N THR A 153 9.47 -23.30 0.12
CA THR A 153 9.98 -24.03 1.29
C THR A 153 10.46 -23.06 2.37
N ALA A 154 11.21 -22.02 2.00
CA ALA A 154 11.65 -21.01 2.95
C ALA A 154 10.48 -20.16 3.48
N ALA A 155 9.47 -19.88 2.64
CA ALA A 155 8.26 -19.19 3.09
C ALA A 155 7.50 -20.02 4.14
N ASP A 156 7.40 -21.33 3.96
CA ASP A 156 6.75 -22.23 4.92
C ASP A 156 7.51 -22.34 6.24
N ALA A 157 8.84 -22.47 6.18
CA ALA A 157 9.66 -22.49 7.38
C ALA A 157 9.53 -21.20 8.19
N ALA A 158 9.55 -20.05 7.52
CA ALA A 158 9.37 -18.75 8.15
C ALA A 158 7.96 -18.57 8.75
N MET A 159 6.92 -19.07 8.06
CA MET A 159 5.55 -19.04 8.56
C MET A 159 5.39 -19.88 9.84
N GLN A 160 5.89 -21.12 9.82
CA GLN A 160 5.83 -22.03 10.98
C GLN A 160 6.53 -21.42 12.21
N GLU A 161 7.67 -20.77 12.00
CA GLU A 161 8.40 -20.14 13.08
C GLU A 161 7.67 -18.90 13.63
N ALA A 162 7.07 -18.08 12.77
CA ALA A 162 6.22 -16.97 13.21
C ALA A 162 5.00 -17.45 14.04
N GLU A 163 4.35 -18.55 13.63
CA GLU A 163 3.24 -19.17 14.37
C GLU A 163 3.71 -19.68 15.74
N ARG A 164 4.80 -20.44 15.77
CA ARG A 164 5.38 -20.99 17.00
C ARG A 164 5.68 -19.88 18.01
N LEU A 165 6.32 -18.80 17.56
CA LEU A 165 6.66 -17.65 18.42
C LEU A 165 5.41 -16.89 18.89
N ALA A 166 4.42 -16.67 18.01
CA ALA A 166 3.19 -15.99 18.40
C ALA A 166 2.39 -16.78 19.44
N HIS A 167 2.31 -18.10 19.30
CA HIS A 167 1.67 -18.97 20.30
C HIS A 167 2.44 -19.01 21.61
N MET A 168 3.78 -19.08 21.57
CA MET A 168 4.62 -19.02 22.76
C MET A 168 4.41 -17.73 23.55
N LEU A 169 4.26 -16.60 22.86
CA LEU A 169 4.02 -15.30 23.46
C LEU A 169 2.62 -15.16 24.09
N GLY A 170 1.65 -15.96 23.67
CA GLY A 170 0.28 -15.94 24.21
C GLY A 170 -0.51 -14.65 23.94
N VAL A 171 -0.04 -13.77 23.05
CA VAL A 171 -0.71 -12.50 22.74
C VAL A 171 -1.76 -12.73 21.65
N ALA A 172 -3.05 -12.75 22.02
CA ALA A 172 -4.16 -13.05 21.10
C ALA A 172 -4.18 -12.19 19.83
N ARG A 173 -3.88 -10.89 19.93
CA ARG A 173 -3.77 -9.99 18.77
C ARG A 173 -2.65 -10.41 17.81
N LEU A 174 -1.52 -10.84 18.37
CA LEU A 174 -0.37 -11.27 17.58
C LEU A 174 -0.66 -12.60 16.87
N VAL A 175 -1.26 -13.56 17.58
CA VAL A 175 -1.72 -14.83 16.99
C VAL A 175 -2.68 -14.55 15.84
N ARG A 176 -3.68 -13.69 16.02
CA ARG A 176 -4.61 -13.31 14.95
C ARG A 176 -3.89 -12.74 13.72
N LYS A 177 -2.95 -11.81 13.93
CA LYS A 177 -2.14 -11.21 12.86
C LYS A 177 -1.35 -12.27 12.10
N VAL A 178 -0.65 -13.16 12.80
CA VAL A 178 0.12 -14.25 12.17
C VAL A 178 -0.81 -15.17 11.38
N MET A 179 -1.90 -15.66 11.98
CA MET A 179 -2.85 -16.52 11.26
C MET A 179 -3.45 -15.84 10.02
N ALA A 180 -3.62 -14.51 10.03
CA ALA A 180 -4.04 -13.75 8.85
C ALA A 180 -2.97 -13.73 7.74
N HIS A 181 -1.69 -13.70 8.09
CA HIS A 181 -0.60 -13.85 7.11
C HIS A 181 -0.62 -15.26 6.50
N GLY A 182 -0.84 -16.29 7.32
CA GLY A 182 -1.00 -17.68 6.86
C GLY A 182 -2.18 -17.84 5.90
N ALA A 183 -3.35 -17.30 6.27
CA ALA A 183 -4.52 -17.29 5.41
C ALA A 183 -4.26 -16.55 4.07
N ARG A 184 -3.51 -15.43 4.09
CA ARG A 184 -3.14 -14.71 2.86
C ARG A 184 -2.18 -15.52 1.99
N LEU A 185 -1.19 -16.20 2.59
CA LEU A 185 -0.29 -17.10 1.88
C LEU A 185 -1.06 -18.28 1.25
N ASP A 186 -2.02 -18.84 1.97
CA ASP A 186 -2.89 -19.92 1.51
C ASP A 186 -3.74 -19.51 0.32
N LEU A 187 -4.34 -18.31 0.35
CA LEU A 187 -5.07 -17.76 -0.79
C LEU A 187 -4.20 -17.68 -2.05
N ARG A 188 -2.94 -17.26 -1.92
CA ARG A 188 -2.00 -17.17 -3.06
C ARG A 188 -1.58 -18.54 -3.60
N ARG A 189 -1.72 -19.59 -2.79
CA ARG A 189 -1.49 -21.00 -3.17
C ARG A 189 -2.78 -21.71 -3.59
N GLU A 190 -3.88 -20.98 -3.72
CA GLU A 190 -5.20 -21.50 -4.05
C GLU A 190 -5.75 -22.51 -2.99
N ARG A 191 -5.23 -22.45 -1.76
CA ARG A 191 -5.68 -23.25 -0.61
C ARG A 191 -6.82 -22.54 0.15
N TYR A 192 -7.97 -22.41 -0.51
CA TYR A 192 -9.06 -21.55 -0.03
C TYR A 192 -9.68 -21.98 1.32
N GLU A 193 -9.75 -23.28 1.60
CA GLU A 193 -10.43 -23.80 2.81
C GLU A 193 -9.82 -23.30 4.12
N SER A 194 -8.48 -23.30 4.21
CA SER A 194 -7.76 -22.79 5.39
C SER A 194 -8.05 -21.31 5.64
N ALA A 195 -7.99 -20.50 4.58
CA ALA A 195 -8.26 -19.07 4.66
C ALA A 195 -9.73 -18.76 5.01
N ILE A 196 -10.68 -19.57 4.52
CA ILE A 196 -12.10 -19.48 4.89
C ILE A 196 -12.31 -19.86 6.36
N GLY A 197 -11.61 -20.89 6.85
CA GLY A 197 -11.61 -21.27 8.27
C GLY A 197 -11.14 -20.13 9.15
N TRP A 198 -9.97 -19.56 8.84
CA TRP A 198 -9.44 -18.40 9.54
C TRP A 198 -10.43 -17.23 9.59
N ALA A 199 -11.09 -16.91 8.47
CA ALA A 199 -12.04 -15.79 8.43
C ALA A 199 -13.27 -16.01 9.34
N LYS A 200 -13.69 -17.26 9.59
CA LYS A 200 -14.76 -17.58 10.54
C LYS A 200 -14.30 -17.43 11.99
N ASP A 201 -13.04 -17.76 12.26
CA ASP A 201 -12.50 -17.89 13.63
C ASP A 201 -11.71 -16.65 14.10
N CYS A 202 -11.42 -15.69 13.20
CA CYS A 202 -10.57 -14.54 13.51
C CYS A 202 -11.12 -13.58 14.59
N GLY A 203 -12.42 -13.68 14.89
CA GLY A 203 -13.09 -12.89 15.92
C GLY A 203 -13.22 -11.40 15.58
N LEU A 204 -13.12 -11.03 14.29
CA LEU A 204 -13.35 -9.67 13.81
C LEU A 204 -14.81 -9.46 13.40
N ASP A 205 -15.26 -8.21 13.42
CA ASP A 205 -16.55 -7.82 12.86
C ASP A 205 -16.35 -7.05 11.54
N ALA A 206 -16.72 -7.68 10.42
CA ALA A 206 -16.66 -7.08 9.09
C ALA A 206 -17.78 -6.05 8.81
N HIS A 207 -18.77 -5.91 9.68
CA HIS A 207 -19.87 -4.96 9.50
C HIS A 207 -19.58 -3.60 10.13
N ASN A 208 -18.74 -3.57 11.17
CA ASN A 208 -18.41 -2.37 11.90
C ASN A 208 -16.90 -2.30 12.19
N VAL A 209 -16.15 -1.79 11.21
CA VAL A 209 -14.70 -1.59 11.36
C VAL A 209 -14.45 -0.40 12.27
N THR A 210 -13.95 -0.69 13.48
CA THR A 210 -13.61 0.34 14.48
C THR A 210 -12.13 0.31 14.85
N ASP A 211 -11.46 -0.82 14.65
CA ASP A 211 -10.04 -1.01 14.97
C ASP A 211 -9.18 -0.94 13.69
N TYR A 212 -8.45 0.16 13.54
CA TYR A 212 -7.49 0.30 12.45
C TYR A 212 -6.28 -0.63 12.62
N GLY A 213 -5.97 -1.07 13.84
CA GLY A 213 -4.86 -1.96 14.15
C GLY A 213 -5.03 -3.38 13.62
N ALA A 214 -6.25 -3.75 13.21
CA ALA A 214 -6.58 -5.02 12.57
C ALA A 214 -6.75 -4.90 11.04
N GLN A 215 -6.26 -3.81 10.42
CA GLN A 215 -6.47 -3.59 8.99
C GLN A 215 -5.92 -4.73 8.13
N PHE A 216 -4.73 -5.25 8.44
CA PHE A 216 -4.13 -6.32 7.66
C PHE A 216 -5.07 -7.54 7.63
N GLU A 217 -5.65 -7.87 8.78
CA GLU A 217 -6.63 -8.93 8.93
C GLU A 217 -7.91 -8.62 8.15
N TYR A 218 -8.48 -7.42 8.26
CA TYR A 218 -9.65 -7.05 7.46
C TYR A 218 -9.42 -7.13 5.95
N LEU A 219 -8.24 -6.71 5.47
CA LEU A 219 -7.86 -6.83 4.07
C LEU A 219 -7.65 -8.28 3.65
N THR A 220 -7.14 -9.14 4.53
CA THR A 220 -7.11 -10.58 4.29
C THR A 220 -8.53 -11.13 4.20
N TRP A 221 -9.43 -10.73 5.09
CA TRP A 221 -10.83 -11.16 5.05
C TRP A 221 -11.53 -10.72 3.77
N ALA A 222 -11.28 -9.50 3.28
CA ALA A 222 -11.76 -9.04 1.98
C ALA A 222 -11.30 -9.97 0.83
N ARG A 223 -10.03 -10.41 0.83
CA ARG A 223 -9.53 -11.39 -0.14
C ARG A 223 -10.23 -12.75 -0.02
N VAL A 224 -10.52 -13.21 1.21
CA VAL A 224 -11.32 -14.43 1.45
C VAL A 224 -12.74 -14.26 0.89
N MET A 225 -13.37 -13.09 1.02
CA MET A 225 -14.68 -12.82 0.43
C MET A 225 -14.65 -12.87 -1.10
N LEU A 226 -13.58 -12.36 -1.74
CA LEU A 226 -13.39 -12.47 -3.18
C LEU A 226 -13.23 -13.92 -3.63
N ALA A 227 -12.42 -14.71 -2.92
CA ALA A 227 -12.28 -16.15 -3.19
C ALA A 227 -13.62 -16.91 -3.06
N GLN A 228 -14.48 -16.49 -2.11
CA GLN A 228 -15.83 -17.03 -1.95
C GLN A 228 -16.87 -16.47 -2.95
N LYS A 229 -16.43 -15.71 -3.97
CA LYS A 229 -17.32 -15.06 -4.95
C LYS A 229 -18.36 -14.13 -4.31
N GLN A 230 -17.97 -13.40 -3.27
CA GLN A 230 -18.80 -12.42 -2.58
C GLN A 230 -18.25 -10.98 -2.74
N PRO A 231 -18.07 -10.48 -3.98
CA PRO A 231 -17.42 -9.19 -4.23
C PRO A 231 -18.18 -8.00 -3.64
N ALA A 232 -19.52 -8.01 -3.66
CA ALA A 232 -20.32 -6.95 -3.04
C ALA A 232 -20.10 -6.84 -1.52
N ARG A 233 -19.85 -7.95 -0.81
CA ARG A 233 -19.51 -7.92 0.62
C ARG A 233 -18.11 -7.36 0.84
N ALA A 234 -17.15 -7.78 0.02
CA ALA A 234 -15.79 -7.26 0.05
C ALA A 234 -15.77 -5.74 -0.16
N LEU A 235 -16.49 -5.23 -1.17
CA LEU A 235 -16.60 -3.80 -1.45
C LEU A 235 -17.15 -3.01 -0.26
N ARG A 236 -18.18 -3.51 0.43
CA ARG A 236 -18.69 -2.83 1.64
C ARG A 236 -17.64 -2.70 2.75
N LEU A 237 -16.87 -3.76 2.98
CA LEU A 237 -15.78 -3.75 3.97
C LEU A 237 -14.65 -2.78 3.54
N LEU A 238 -14.25 -2.84 2.26
CA LEU A 238 -13.21 -1.98 1.71
C LEU A 238 -13.59 -0.49 1.78
N THR A 239 -14.86 -0.14 1.52
CA THR A 239 -15.35 1.23 1.67
C THR A 239 -15.23 1.74 3.10
N GLN A 240 -15.56 0.91 4.11
CA GLN A 240 -15.39 1.30 5.52
C GLN A 240 -13.92 1.51 5.87
N LEU A 241 -13.05 0.59 5.45
CA LEU A 241 -11.59 0.69 5.67
C LEU A 241 -11.02 1.94 5.01
N GLN A 242 -11.45 2.26 3.78
CA GLN A 242 -10.99 3.42 3.04
C GLN A 242 -11.37 4.72 3.74
N ALA A 243 -12.62 4.84 4.21
CA ALA A 243 -13.08 6.00 4.95
C ALA A 243 -12.25 6.21 6.23
N LEU A 244 -11.96 5.13 6.97
CA LEU A 244 -11.12 5.18 8.16
C LEU A 244 -9.68 5.58 7.83
N ALA A 245 -9.10 5.05 6.75
CA ALA A 245 -7.73 5.34 6.33
C ALA A 245 -7.58 6.80 5.88
N LEU A 246 -8.53 7.31 5.10
CA LEU A 246 -8.56 8.72 4.67
C LEU A 246 -8.69 9.67 5.87
N ALA A 247 -9.61 9.38 6.80
CA ALA A 247 -9.84 10.22 7.98
C ALA A 247 -8.61 10.31 8.91
N THR A 248 -7.70 9.33 8.85
CA THR A 248 -6.54 9.23 9.72
C THR A 248 -5.20 9.49 9.02
N GLY A 249 -5.23 9.78 7.70
CA GLY A 249 -4.05 10.13 6.91
C GLY A 249 -3.16 8.95 6.54
N ARG A 250 -3.75 7.75 6.43
CA ARG A 250 -3.01 6.51 6.20
C ARG A 250 -2.94 6.16 4.72
N THR A 251 -2.26 6.98 3.93
CA THR A 251 -2.23 6.85 2.46
C THR A 251 -1.71 5.50 1.97
N LYS A 252 -0.74 4.88 2.66
CA LYS A 252 -0.26 3.53 2.33
C LYS A 252 -1.44 2.54 2.27
N ASP A 253 -2.29 2.63 3.27
CA ASP A 253 -3.46 1.77 3.43
C ASP A 253 -4.52 2.09 2.36
N VAL A 254 -4.68 3.37 2.03
CA VAL A 254 -5.57 3.82 0.95
C VAL A 254 -5.16 3.22 -0.40
N ILE A 255 -3.86 3.24 -0.74
CA ILE A 255 -3.34 2.62 -1.98
C ILE A 255 -3.64 1.12 -1.99
N GLU A 256 -3.32 0.42 -0.91
CA GLU A 256 -3.59 -1.02 -0.78
C GLU A 256 -5.10 -1.31 -0.95
N ILE A 257 -5.97 -0.55 -0.28
CA ILE A 257 -7.43 -0.69 -0.37
C ILE A 257 -7.96 -0.42 -1.79
N MET A 258 -7.43 0.56 -2.51
CA MET A 258 -7.84 0.84 -3.89
C MET A 258 -7.47 -0.30 -4.84
N VAL A 259 -6.29 -0.92 -4.67
CA VAL A 259 -5.90 -2.12 -5.41
C VAL A 259 -6.91 -3.26 -5.17
N PHE A 260 -7.33 -3.50 -3.93
CA PHE A 260 -8.37 -4.50 -3.65
C PHE A 260 -9.74 -4.13 -4.18
N SER A 261 -10.11 -2.86 -4.10
CA SER A 261 -11.39 -2.38 -4.62
C SER A 261 -11.45 -2.59 -6.12
N ALA A 262 -10.34 -2.39 -6.84
CA ALA A 262 -10.25 -2.67 -8.26
C ALA A 262 -10.50 -4.15 -8.59
N LEU A 263 -9.86 -5.07 -7.86
CA LEU A 263 -10.09 -6.52 -8.02
C LEU A 263 -11.53 -6.91 -7.66
N ALA A 264 -12.10 -6.29 -6.62
CA ALA A 264 -13.46 -6.54 -6.18
C ALA A 264 -14.50 -6.05 -7.18
N HIS A 265 -14.34 -4.84 -7.74
CA HIS A 265 -15.17 -4.32 -8.81
C HIS A 265 -15.07 -5.17 -10.08
N GLN A 266 -13.87 -5.62 -10.45
CA GLN A 266 -13.69 -6.53 -11.58
C GLN A 266 -14.47 -7.84 -11.37
N ALA A 267 -14.40 -8.42 -10.16
CA ALA A 267 -15.18 -9.61 -9.81
C ALA A 267 -16.70 -9.36 -9.70
N ASN A 268 -17.11 -8.10 -9.49
CA ASN A 268 -18.51 -7.67 -9.45
C ASN A 268 -19.08 -7.30 -10.82
N ASN A 269 -18.31 -7.47 -11.92
CA ASN A 269 -18.65 -7.03 -13.28
C ASN A 269 -18.83 -5.50 -13.42
N GLU A 270 -18.02 -4.73 -12.69
CA GLU A 270 -18.00 -3.26 -12.70
C GLU A 270 -16.65 -2.77 -13.27
N PRO A 271 -16.39 -2.95 -14.59
CA PRO A 271 -15.08 -2.71 -15.17
C PRO A 271 -14.67 -1.22 -15.18
N GLN A 272 -15.63 -0.30 -15.20
CA GLN A 272 -15.34 1.14 -15.17
C GLN A 272 -14.82 1.55 -13.79
N GLU A 273 -15.45 1.03 -12.74
CA GLU A 273 -15.09 1.23 -11.35
C GLU A 273 -13.76 0.52 -11.02
N ALA A 274 -13.55 -0.69 -11.57
CA ALA A 274 -12.29 -1.42 -11.45
C ALA A 274 -11.12 -0.61 -12.04
N PHE A 275 -11.30 -0.12 -13.27
CA PHE A 275 -10.32 0.74 -13.93
C PHE A 275 -10.07 2.03 -13.14
N ALA A 276 -11.13 2.71 -12.69
CA ALA A 276 -11.01 3.96 -11.95
C ALA A 276 -10.24 3.79 -10.64
N ALA A 277 -10.57 2.75 -9.86
CA ALA A 277 -9.89 2.44 -8.60
C ALA A 277 -8.40 2.12 -8.84
N LEU A 278 -8.08 1.31 -9.85
CA LEU A 278 -6.68 0.97 -10.15
C LEU A 278 -5.90 2.17 -10.69
N ALA A 279 -6.48 2.96 -11.59
CA ALA A 279 -5.85 4.15 -12.14
C ALA A 279 -5.50 5.15 -11.02
N GLN A 280 -6.42 5.36 -10.07
CA GLN A 280 -6.14 6.21 -8.91
C GLN A 280 -5.03 5.63 -8.03
N ALA A 281 -5.06 4.33 -7.73
CA ALA A 281 -4.01 3.67 -6.95
C ALA A 281 -2.63 3.84 -7.60
N VAL A 282 -2.54 3.67 -8.92
CA VAL A 282 -1.30 3.83 -9.68
C VAL A 282 -0.81 5.29 -9.64
N CYS A 283 -1.68 6.27 -9.84
CA CYS A 283 -1.31 7.69 -9.74
C CYS A 283 -0.80 8.07 -8.34
N GLU A 284 -1.45 7.59 -7.28
CA GLU A 284 -1.03 7.84 -5.90
C GLU A 284 0.30 7.15 -5.57
N ALA A 285 0.51 5.97 -6.13
CA ALA A 285 1.70 5.15 -5.90
C ALA A 285 2.94 5.61 -6.68
N GLU A 286 2.77 6.29 -7.83
CA GLU A 286 3.85 6.60 -8.77
C GLU A 286 4.97 7.42 -8.11
N GLN A 287 4.61 8.50 -7.41
CA GLN A 287 5.57 9.41 -6.79
C GLN A 287 6.48 8.70 -5.79
N GLU A 288 5.92 7.75 -5.05
CA GLU A 288 6.63 7.04 -3.96
C GLU A 288 7.17 5.68 -4.42
N GLY A 289 6.81 5.23 -5.62
CA GLY A 289 7.38 4.06 -6.28
C GLY A 289 6.92 2.71 -5.72
N TYR A 290 5.67 2.60 -5.25
CA TYR A 290 5.14 1.32 -4.71
C TYR A 290 5.06 0.22 -5.77
N VAL A 291 5.89 -0.80 -5.67
CA VAL A 291 5.89 -1.95 -6.58
C VAL A 291 5.20 -3.16 -5.95
N ARG A 292 5.63 -3.58 -4.75
CA ARG A 292 5.15 -4.85 -4.18
C ARG A 292 3.67 -4.84 -3.87
N THR A 293 3.11 -3.75 -3.37
CA THR A 293 1.64 -3.60 -3.19
C THR A 293 0.82 -4.02 -4.43
N PHE A 294 1.35 -3.87 -5.65
CA PHE A 294 0.71 -4.33 -6.88
C PHE A 294 1.16 -5.75 -7.27
N VAL A 295 2.47 -5.96 -7.38
CA VAL A 295 3.07 -7.21 -7.91
C VAL A 295 2.63 -8.44 -7.10
N ASP A 296 2.49 -8.27 -5.80
CA ASP A 296 2.09 -9.31 -4.87
C ASP A 296 0.71 -9.92 -5.13
N GLU A 297 -0.19 -9.18 -5.78
CA GLU A 297 -1.55 -9.64 -6.06
C GLU A 297 -1.63 -10.57 -7.28
N GLY A 298 -0.51 -10.71 -8.01
CA GLY A 298 -0.35 -11.74 -9.04
C GLY A 298 -1.22 -11.54 -10.27
N ALA A 299 -1.57 -12.66 -10.92
CA ALA A 299 -2.17 -12.68 -12.25
C ALA A 299 -3.49 -11.87 -12.39
N PRO A 300 -4.41 -11.86 -11.40
CA PRO A 300 -5.62 -11.04 -11.48
C PRO A 300 -5.33 -9.55 -11.65
N LEU A 301 -4.35 -9.02 -10.90
CA LEU A 301 -4.00 -7.60 -10.98
C LEU A 301 -3.15 -7.29 -12.22
N TYR A 302 -2.28 -8.20 -12.63
CA TYR A 302 -1.52 -8.08 -13.87
C TYR A 302 -2.44 -7.82 -15.08
N ALA A 303 -3.51 -8.60 -15.22
CA ALA A 303 -4.48 -8.44 -16.31
C ALA A 303 -5.17 -7.06 -16.29
N LEU A 304 -5.49 -6.53 -15.10
CA LEU A 304 -6.12 -5.22 -14.96
C LEU A 304 -5.12 -4.08 -15.23
N LEU A 305 -3.86 -4.23 -14.81
CA LEU A 305 -2.77 -3.28 -15.11
C LEU A 305 -2.50 -3.17 -16.61
N GLN A 306 -2.64 -4.26 -17.38
CA GLN A 306 -2.53 -4.19 -18.85
C GLN A 306 -3.59 -3.28 -19.48
N GLN A 307 -4.81 -3.28 -18.94
CA GLN A 307 -5.88 -2.38 -19.40
C GLN A 307 -5.57 -0.92 -19.04
N VAL A 308 -5.02 -0.66 -17.86
CA VAL A 308 -4.54 0.67 -17.46
C VAL A 308 -3.39 1.13 -18.36
N ALA A 309 -2.44 0.26 -18.69
CA ALA A 309 -1.33 0.57 -19.59
C ALA A 309 -1.83 1.04 -20.97
N ALA A 310 -2.87 0.39 -21.51
CA ALA A 310 -3.47 0.75 -22.80
C ALA A 310 -4.13 2.16 -22.80
N SER A 311 -4.49 2.69 -21.63
CA SER A 311 -5.05 4.03 -21.49
C SER A 311 -4.02 5.17 -21.49
N GLY A 312 -2.73 4.85 -21.39
CA GLY A 312 -1.62 5.82 -21.38
C GLY A 312 -1.35 6.51 -20.04
N ILE A 313 -2.14 6.25 -18.99
CA ILE A 313 -1.94 6.81 -17.64
C ILE A 313 -0.61 6.30 -17.07
N THR A 314 0.27 7.21 -16.63
CA THR A 314 1.54 6.88 -15.95
C THR A 314 2.34 5.77 -16.67
N ARG A 315 2.39 5.82 -18.00
CA ARG A 315 2.81 4.71 -18.87
C ARG A 315 4.13 4.05 -18.45
N LEU A 316 5.14 4.86 -18.12
CA LEU A 316 6.45 4.36 -17.69
C LEU A 316 6.36 3.61 -16.35
N TYR A 317 5.55 4.12 -15.43
CA TYR A 317 5.37 3.50 -14.13
C TYR A 317 4.58 2.18 -14.23
N VAL A 318 3.48 2.17 -14.97
CA VAL A 318 2.71 0.93 -15.21
C VAL A 318 3.56 -0.12 -15.91
N GLN A 319 4.40 0.26 -16.88
CA GLN A 319 5.34 -0.66 -17.51
C GLN A 319 6.33 -1.24 -16.49
N ARG A 320 6.90 -0.40 -15.61
CA ARG A 320 7.77 -0.85 -14.51
C ARG A 320 7.07 -1.83 -13.58
N LEU A 321 5.79 -1.61 -13.28
CA LEU A 321 4.98 -2.56 -12.49
C LEU A 321 4.82 -3.89 -13.22
N LEU A 322 4.41 -3.86 -14.50
CA LEU A 322 4.24 -5.05 -15.33
C LEU A 322 5.53 -5.87 -15.46
N ASP A 323 6.67 -5.19 -15.65
CA ASP A 323 8.00 -5.83 -15.77
C ASP A 323 8.46 -6.49 -14.45
N ALA A 324 7.94 -6.03 -13.30
CA ALA A 324 8.25 -6.58 -12.00
C ALA A 324 7.43 -7.83 -11.64
N PHE A 325 6.36 -8.15 -12.40
CA PHE A 325 5.64 -9.41 -12.21
C PHE A 325 6.50 -10.61 -12.65
N PRO A 326 6.40 -11.76 -11.96
CA PRO A 326 7.07 -12.97 -12.41
C PRO A 326 6.52 -13.38 -13.79
N GLN A 327 7.37 -13.93 -14.66
CA GLN A 327 6.99 -14.35 -16.02
C GLN A 327 5.81 -15.34 -16.06
N SER A 328 5.57 -16.08 -14.96
CA SER A 328 4.42 -16.95 -14.79
C SER A 328 3.07 -16.19 -14.80
N ALA A 329 3.04 -14.97 -14.25
CA ALA A 329 1.85 -14.12 -14.22
C ALA A 329 1.49 -13.55 -15.61
N ALA A 330 2.47 -13.47 -16.52
CA ALA A 330 2.27 -13.02 -17.90
C ALA A 330 1.65 -14.10 -18.82
N LYS A 331 1.50 -15.35 -18.35
CA LYS A 331 0.79 -16.39 -19.10
C LYS A 331 -0.72 -16.19 -18.91
N PRO A 332 -1.51 -16.15 -20.00
CA PRO A 332 -2.96 -16.08 -19.89
C PRO A 332 -3.46 -17.28 -19.07
N ILE A 333 -4.19 -17.00 -18.00
CA ILE A 333 -4.87 -18.01 -17.20
C ILE A 333 -5.81 -18.77 -18.15
N LYS A 334 -5.49 -20.04 -18.42
CA LYS A 334 -6.42 -20.96 -19.07
C LYS A 334 -7.54 -21.24 -18.08
N SER A 335 -8.66 -20.54 -18.20
CA SER A 335 -9.89 -20.92 -17.51
C SER A 335 -10.27 -22.36 -17.93
N PRO A 336 -10.61 -23.26 -16.99
CA PRO A 336 -11.12 -24.56 -17.34
C PRO A 336 -12.61 -24.40 -17.71
N THR A 337 -12.90 -24.33 -19.01
CA THR A 337 -14.25 -24.62 -19.51
C THR A 337 -14.13 -25.28 -20.89
N ALA A 338 -14.87 -26.37 -21.05
CA ALA A 338 -14.81 -27.35 -22.13
C ALA A 338 -15.06 -26.75 -23.54
N PRO A 339 -14.71 -27.48 -24.63
CA PRO A 339 -14.43 -26.91 -25.94
C PRO A 339 -15.69 -26.76 -26.79
N LEU A 340 -15.96 -25.56 -27.30
CA LEU A 340 -16.87 -25.34 -28.42
C LEU A 340 -16.37 -24.21 -29.32
N ALA A 341 -16.12 -24.60 -30.56
CA ALA A 341 -16.26 -23.87 -31.82
C ALA A 341 -15.62 -22.46 -31.98
N GLN A 342 -14.74 -22.42 -32.98
CA GLN A 342 -14.34 -21.28 -33.79
C GLN A 342 -15.41 -20.19 -33.88
N ALA A 343 -15.14 -19.02 -33.28
CA ALA A 343 -15.80 -17.76 -33.61
C ALA A 343 -14.80 -16.61 -33.42
N GLU A 344 -14.81 -15.71 -34.40
CA GLU A 344 -13.92 -14.56 -34.61
C GLU A 344 -13.82 -13.57 -33.43
N PRO A 345 -12.75 -12.75 -33.37
CA PRO A 345 -12.50 -11.84 -32.26
C PRO A 345 -13.62 -10.80 -32.11
N VAL A 346 -14.32 -10.87 -30.98
CA VAL A 346 -15.24 -9.83 -30.53
C VAL A 346 -14.42 -8.63 -30.06
N ASN A 347 -14.42 -7.57 -30.87
CA ASN A 347 -13.92 -6.24 -30.52
C ASN A 347 -14.55 -5.78 -29.20
N SER A 348 -13.74 -5.71 -28.15
CA SER A 348 -14.15 -5.25 -26.82
C SER A 348 -14.24 -3.72 -26.81
N LEU A 349 -15.45 -3.26 -26.52
CA LEU A 349 -15.92 -1.88 -26.39
C LEU A 349 -15.39 -1.21 -25.11
N VAL A 350 -14.22 -0.57 -25.17
CA VAL A 350 -13.92 0.74 -24.55
C VAL A 350 -12.75 1.31 -25.35
N ASP A 351 -13.04 2.20 -26.29
CA ASP A 351 -12.01 2.85 -27.09
C ASP A 351 -11.34 3.95 -26.23
N PRO A 352 -10.05 3.83 -25.86
CA PRO A 352 -9.40 4.76 -24.93
C PRO A 352 -9.40 6.19 -25.47
N LEU A 353 -9.36 7.18 -24.57
CA LEU A 353 -9.17 8.58 -24.99
C LEU A 353 -7.79 8.73 -25.62
N SER A 354 -7.75 9.22 -26.86
CA SER A 354 -6.48 9.56 -27.52
C SER A 354 -5.78 10.71 -26.80
N GLU A 355 -4.46 10.85 -26.96
CA GLU A 355 -3.68 11.97 -26.42
C GLU A 355 -4.32 13.32 -26.77
N ARG A 356 -4.83 13.44 -28.00
CA ARG A 356 -5.51 14.65 -28.47
C ARG A 356 -6.86 14.90 -27.77
N GLU A 357 -7.58 13.84 -27.43
CA GLU A 357 -8.82 13.93 -26.66
C GLU A 357 -8.54 14.30 -25.19
N LEU A 358 -7.43 13.84 -24.61
CA LEU A 358 -6.98 14.24 -23.27
C LEU A 358 -6.60 15.73 -23.19
N GLU A 359 -5.87 16.25 -24.19
CA GLU A 359 -5.56 17.68 -24.28
C GLU A 359 -6.83 18.55 -24.35
N VAL A 360 -7.79 18.13 -25.19
CA VAL A 360 -9.09 18.80 -25.27
C VAL A 360 -9.85 18.69 -23.94
N LEU A 361 -9.83 17.54 -23.28
CA LEU A 361 -10.49 17.33 -21.98
C LEU A 361 -9.90 18.23 -20.87
N ARG A 362 -8.58 18.44 -20.85
CA ARG A 362 -7.91 19.38 -19.94
C ARG A 362 -8.42 20.81 -20.11
N LEU A 363 -8.47 21.28 -21.34
CA LEU A 363 -8.96 22.64 -21.62
C LEU A 363 -10.47 22.76 -21.36
N VAL A 364 -11.26 21.71 -21.60
CA VAL A 364 -12.68 21.65 -21.24
C VAL A 364 -12.86 21.78 -19.73
N ALA A 365 -12.02 21.12 -18.94
CA ALA A 365 -12.07 21.14 -17.48
C ALA A 365 -11.51 22.43 -16.87
N ALA A 366 -10.63 23.13 -17.58
CA ALA A 366 -10.21 24.50 -17.27
C ALA A 366 -11.29 25.55 -17.61
N GLY A 367 -12.40 25.15 -18.23
CA GLY A 367 -13.54 26.02 -18.52
C GLY A 367 -13.54 26.67 -19.90
N HIS A 368 -12.58 26.34 -20.76
CA HIS A 368 -12.45 26.99 -22.07
C HIS A 368 -13.61 26.69 -23.03
N ALA A 369 -14.04 27.67 -23.81
CA ALA A 369 -15.01 27.49 -24.88
C ALA A 369 -14.36 26.80 -26.10
N ASN A 370 -15.15 26.09 -26.93
CA ASN A 370 -14.61 25.36 -28.08
C ASN A 370 -13.79 26.24 -29.06
N ARG A 371 -14.09 27.54 -29.13
CA ARG A 371 -13.35 28.51 -29.95
C ARG A 371 -11.97 28.81 -29.37
N GLU A 372 -11.85 28.88 -28.04
CA GLU A 372 -10.58 29.10 -27.34
C GLU A 372 -9.72 27.85 -27.43
N ILE A 373 -10.32 26.67 -27.24
CA ILE A 373 -9.65 25.38 -27.42
C ILE A 373 -9.10 25.25 -28.85
N ALA A 374 -9.90 25.63 -29.84
CA ALA A 374 -9.51 25.62 -31.26
C ALA A 374 -8.29 26.52 -31.51
N GLN A 375 -8.23 27.69 -30.87
CA GLN A 375 -7.10 28.61 -30.95
C GLN A 375 -5.86 28.06 -30.24
N SER A 376 -6.00 27.59 -28.99
CA SER A 376 -4.89 27.03 -28.20
C SER A 376 -4.26 25.81 -28.88
N LEU A 377 -5.08 24.98 -29.53
CA LEU A 377 -4.65 23.75 -30.17
C LEU A 377 -4.40 23.89 -31.68
N GLN A 378 -4.56 25.10 -32.25
CA GLN A 378 -4.40 25.41 -33.68
C GLN A 378 -5.19 24.47 -34.61
N ILE A 379 -6.46 24.19 -34.29
CA ILE A 379 -7.36 23.35 -35.08
C ILE A 379 -8.71 24.02 -35.32
N ALA A 380 -9.50 23.50 -36.26
CA ALA A 380 -10.84 24.02 -36.51
C ALA A 380 -11.80 23.77 -35.33
N THR A 381 -12.70 24.72 -35.06
CA THR A 381 -13.74 24.58 -34.01
C THR A 381 -14.65 23.36 -34.23
N SER A 382 -14.86 22.96 -35.48
CA SER A 382 -15.58 21.72 -35.84
C SER A 382 -14.85 20.47 -35.36
N THR A 383 -13.52 20.43 -35.45
CA THR A 383 -12.68 19.34 -34.96
C THR A 383 -12.73 19.25 -33.44
N VAL A 384 -12.71 20.39 -32.73
CA VAL A 384 -12.93 20.42 -31.27
C VAL A 384 -14.29 19.86 -30.89
N LYS A 385 -15.37 20.25 -31.59
CA LYS A 385 -16.72 19.69 -31.35
C LYS A 385 -16.73 18.17 -31.51
N LYS A 386 -16.02 17.62 -32.51
CA LYS A 386 -15.89 16.19 -32.73
C LYS A 386 -15.13 15.50 -31.58
N HIS A 387 -13.99 16.05 -31.16
CA HIS A 387 -13.26 15.53 -30.00
C HIS A 387 -14.08 15.56 -28.71
N VAL A 388 -14.80 16.66 -28.43
CA VAL A 388 -15.71 16.73 -27.27
C VAL A 388 -16.81 15.68 -27.36
N GLY A 389 -17.42 15.49 -28.53
CA GLY A 389 -18.42 14.42 -28.74
C GLY A 389 -17.86 13.02 -28.45
N ASN A 390 -16.66 12.72 -28.95
CA ASN A 390 -15.98 11.46 -28.68
C ASN A 390 -15.64 11.30 -27.20
N ILE A 391 -15.13 12.36 -26.55
CA ILE A 391 -14.82 12.37 -25.11
C ILE A 391 -16.06 12.06 -24.28
N LEU A 392 -17.19 12.72 -24.58
CA LEU A 392 -18.46 12.47 -23.91
C LEU A 392 -18.93 11.02 -24.07
N SER A 393 -18.82 10.49 -25.30
CA SER A 393 -19.17 9.10 -25.61
C SER A 393 -18.26 8.11 -24.88
N LYS A 394 -16.94 8.32 -24.90
CA LYS A 394 -15.93 7.46 -24.27
C LYS A 394 -15.99 7.49 -22.74
N LEU A 395 -16.31 8.64 -22.15
CA LEU A 395 -16.49 8.79 -20.69
C LEU A 395 -17.91 8.41 -20.21
N GLY A 396 -18.84 8.10 -21.12
CA GLY A 396 -20.21 7.72 -20.80
C GLY A 396 -21.04 8.85 -20.18
N VAL A 397 -20.76 10.11 -20.52
CA VAL A 397 -21.39 11.30 -19.92
C VAL A 397 -22.09 12.15 -20.98
N LYS A 398 -23.21 12.78 -20.62
CA LYS A 398 -24.06 13.53 -21.56
C LYS A 398 -23.69 15.00 -21.72
N ASN A 399 -22.85 15.55 -20.85
CA ASN A 399 -22.49 16.97 -20.89
C ASN A 399 -21.04 17.23 -20.45
N ARG A 400 -20.49 18.35 -20.94
CA ARG A 400 -19.10 18.75 -20.71
C ARG A 400 -18.77 18.99 -19.23
N THR A 401 -19.74 19.43 -18.43
CA THR A 401 -19.54 19.68 -17.00
C THR A 401 -19.34 18.38 -16.24
N ARG A 402 -20.12 17.33 -16.57
CA ARG A 402 -19.93 15.99 -16.01
C ARG A 402 -18.63 15.35 -16.51
N ALA A 403 -18.22 15.61 -17.75
CA ALA A 403 -16.91 15.18 -18.23
C ALA A 403 -15.77 15.82 -17.43
N ALA A 404 -15.85 17.12 -17.16
CA ALA A 404 -14.87 17.85 -16.34
C ALA A 404 -14.84 17.36 -14.89
N ALA A 405 -16.02 17.12 -14.27
CA ALA A 405 -16.10 16.55 -12.92
C ALA A 405 -15.48 15.15 -12.86
N LYS A 406 -15.89 14.25 -13.77
CA LYS A 406 -15.38 12.88 -13.84
C LYS A 406 -13.87 12.83 -14.11
N ALA A 407 -13.34 13.76 -14.89
CA ALA A 407 -11.91 13.88 -15.14
C ALA A 407 -11.11 14.36 -13.90
N ARG A 408 -11.70 15.22 -13.06
CA ARG A 408 -11.12 15.64 -11.78
C ARG A 408 -11.21 14.52 -10.74
N ASP A 409 -12.34 13.83 -10.68
CA ASP A 409 -12.57 12.70 -9.79
C ASP A 409 -11.58 11.55 -10.08
N PHE A 410 -11.21 11.36 -11.35
CA PHE A 410 -10.22 10.36 -11.78
C PHE A 410 -8.77 10.85 -11.81
N ARG A 411 -8.48 12.09 -11.36
CA ARG A 411 -7.14 12.70 -11.41
C ARG A 411 -6.45 12.59 -12.78
N LEU A 412 -7.24 12.65 -13.86
CA LEU A 412 -6.73 12.72 -15.24
C LEU A 412 -6.24 14.14 -15.62
N LEU A 413 -6.33 15.07 -14.66
CA LEU A 413 -6.18 16.52 -14.80
C LEU A 413 -5.30 17.12 -13.71
#